data_AF-A0A843JN80-F1
#
_entry.id   AF-A0A843JN80-F1
#
_cell.length_a   1.000
_cell.length_b   1.000
_cell.length_c   1.000
_cell.angle_alpha   90.00
_cell.angle_beta   90.00
_cell.angle_gamma   90.00
#
_symmetry.space_group_name_H-M   'P 1'
#
loop_
_entity.id
_entity.type
_entity.pdbx_description
1 polymer ?
#
loop_
_entity_poly.entity_id
_entity_poly.type
_entity_poly.pdbx_seq_one_letter_code
_entity_poly.pdbx_strand_id
1 'polypeptide(L)'
;MGIIGDPEPPTPTPTPTGTTYSVIQTAGGYGVVVPNPDRPLVSGDSVSLSVIPDTGYEFVNMIVSMGEFSATATTLPYVIDNVTNDIYVTINCEIPSPTTGTTYRLVTDVNELSIGDKVIFAGLNGETWYSVGKQNNNNRSTTEVTNTNNTITLDPATEQGYDGVVYEFILGQENNNWTFYDTVYEGYLYRAGVDTQNHLRTQTQNDSNGQWNITIGQDNSANIASQSTELSSKLLSFRSAQVFSCSNSSVFPVYIFKAD
;
A
#
# COMPACT_ATOMS: atom_id res chain seq x y z
N MET A 1 -5.84 68.65 -35.31
CA MET A 1 -6.35 67.43 -35.99
C MET A 1 -5.20 66.45 -36.05
N GLY A 2 -5.16 65.48 -35.13
CA GLY A 2 -4.18 64.40 -35.17
C GLY A 2 -4.69 63.30 -36.08
N ILE A 3 -3.89 62.89 -37.05
CA ILE A 3 -4.19 61.80 -37.96
C ILE A 3 -3.90 60.51 -37.21
N ILE A 4 -4.94 59.75 -36.87
CA ILE A 4 -4.80 58.43 -36.26
C ILE A 4 -4.35 57.49 -37.38
N GLY A 5 -3.15 56.93 -37.26
CA GLY A 5 -2.63 55.91 -38.16
C GLY A 5 -3.46 54.64 -38.05
N ASP A 6 -3.84 54.09 -39.20
CA ASP A 6 -4.50 52.80 -39.34
C ASP A 6 -3.61 51.69 -38.74
N PRO A 7 -4.11 50.81 -37.86
CA PRO A 7 -3.30 49.71 -37.34
C PRO A 7 -2.85 48.78 -38.47
N GLU A 8 -1.55 48.48 -38.50
CA GLU A 8 -0.96 47.52 -39.43
C GLU A 8 -1.68 46.17 -39.30
N PRO A 9 -2.10 45.54 -40.42
CA PRO A 9 -2.77 44.25 -40.38
C PRO A 9 -1.86 43.21 -39.71
N PRO A 10 -2.41 42.27 -38.93
CA PRO A 10 -1.63 41.25 -38.26
C PRO A 10 -0.81 40.46 -39.29
N THR A 11 0.50 40.34 -39.02
CA THR A 11 1.42 39.59 -39.87
C THR A 11 0.92 38.14 -40.00
N PRO A 12 0.76 37.59 -41.22
CA PRO A 12 0.32 36.21 -41.37
C PRO A 12 1.36 35.28 -40.71
N THR A 13 0.89 34.39 -39.86
CA THR A 13 1.72 33.34 -39.26
C THR A 13 2.38 32.53 -40.38
N PRO A 14 3.72 32.33 -40.37
CA PRO A 14 4.40 31.62 -41.45
C PRO A 14 3.88 30.19 -41.56
N THR A 15 3.38 29.83 -42.75
CA THR A 15 3.02 28.45 -43.09
C THR A 15 4.30 27.59 -43.09
N PRO A 16 4.36 26.47 -42.36
CA PRO A 16 5.54 25.60 -42.37
C PRO A 16 5.77 25.03 -43.78
N THR A 17 6.97 25.22 -44.31
CA THR A 17 7.41 24.69 -45.61
C THR A 17 8.11 23.35 -45.38
N GLY A 18 7.38 22.23 -45.42
CA GLY A 18 7.94 20.89 -45.25
C GLY A 18 6.86 19.81 -45.06
N THR A 19 7.23 18.53 -45.19
CA THR A 19 6.36 17.41 -44.81
C THR A 19 6.08 17.50 -43.31
N THR A 20 4.81 17.55 -42.94
CA THR A 20 4.39 17.59 -41.54
C THR A 20 3.95 16.22 -41.04
N TYR A 21 4.19 15.96 -39.77
CA TYR A 21 3.80 14.75 -39.06
C TYR A 21 2.82 15.07 -37.92
N SER A 22 1.97 14.11 -37.59
CA SER A 22 0.93 14.23 -36.57
C SER A 22 1.09 13.21 -35.45
N VAL A 23 0.54 13.52 -34.28
CA VAL A 23 0.30 12.55 -33.21
C VAL A 23 -1.14 12.05 -33.33
N ILE A 24 -1.30 10.74 -33.46
CA ILE A 24 -2.58 10.09 -33.73
C ILE A 24 -2.83 9.06 -32.62
N GLN A 25 -3.83 9.30 -31.78
CA GLN A 25 -4.32 8.27 -30.85
C GLN A 25 -5.12 7.24 -31.66
N THR A 26 -4.61 6.02 -31.79
CA THR A 26 -5.18 4.96 -32.65
C THR A 26 -6.10 4.01 -31.91
N ALA A 27 -5.87 3.83 -30.61
CA ALA A 27 -6.63 2.92 -29.77
C ALA A 27 -6.42 3.27 -28.28
N GLY A 28 -7.19 2.62 -27.43
CA GLY A 28 -7.25 2.94 -26.00
C GLY A 28 -8.46 3.79 -25.65
N GLY A 29 -9.12 3.44 -24.56
CA GLY A 29 -10.25 4.18 -24.00
C GLY A 29 -9.84 4.88 -22.71
N TYR A 30 -10.76 5.72 -22.22
CA TYR A 30 -10.71 6.27 -20.88
C TYR A 30 -9.56 7.24 -20.60
N GLY A 31 -9.12 7.97 -21.62
CA GLY A 31 -8.15 9.05 -21.52
C GLY A 31 -7.85 9.70 -22.86
N VAL A 32 -7.12 10.83 -22.80
CA VAL A 32 -6.75 11.64 -23.96
C VAL A 32 -5.24 11.88 -23.98
N VAL A 33 -4.61 11.63 -25.13
CA VAL A 33 -3.21 12.00 -25.37
C VAL A 33 -3.11 13.50 -25.62
N VAL A 34 -2.20 14.17 -24.91
CA VAL A 34 -1.92 15.61 -25.03
C VAL A 34 -0.48 15.82 -25.49
N PRO A 35 -0.25 16.12 -26.78
CA PRO A 35 1.08 16.42 -27.29
C PRO A 35 1.51 17.84 -26.92
N ASN A 36 2.82 18.03 -26.70
CA ASN A 36 3.44 19.34 -26.53
C ASN A 36 4.76 19.39 -27.34
N PRO A 37 4.85 20.21 -28.39
CA PRO A 37 3.88 21.22 -28.80
C PRO A 37 2.63 20.62 -29.50
N ASP A 38 1.46 21.23 -29.26
CA ASP A 38 0.19 20.87 -29.92
C ASP A 38 0.04 21.58 -31.27
N ARG A 39 0.83 21.12 -32.25
CA ARG A 39 0.85 21.63 -33.62
C ARG A 39 1.41 20.56 -34.57
N PRO A 40 1.26 20.73 -35.89
CA PRO A 40 1.97 19.90 -36.86
C PRO A 40 3.49 19.93 -36.61
N LEU A 41 4.09 18.73 -36.55
CA LEU A 41 5.52 18.52 -36.33
C LEU A 41 6.23 18.47 -37.68
N VAL A 42 7.51 18.83 -37.73
CA VAL A 42 8.36 18.64 -38.91
C VAL A 42 9.49 17.66 -38.63
N SER A 43 10.18 17.21 -39.68
CA SER A 43 11.29 16.28 -39.53
C SER A 43 12.35 16.83 -38.57
N GLY A 44 12.72 16.05 -37.55
CA GLY A 44 13.71 16.42 -36.54
C GLY A 44 13.15 17.14 -35.32
N ASP A 45 11.86 17.48 -35.28
CA ASP A 45 11.22 18.03 -34.07
C ASP A 45 11.28 17.02 -32.91
N SER A 46 11.14 17.53 -31.68
CA SER A 46 10.86 16.73 -30.48
C SER A 46 9.44 17.02 -29.98
N VAL A 47 8.77 16.01 -29.43
CA VAL A 47 7.43 16.13 -28.84
C VAL A 47 7.36 15.40 -27.50
N SER A 48 6.72 16.04 -26.53
CA SER A 48 6.40 15.49 -25.22
C SER A 48 4.95 15.04 -25.19
N LEU A 49 4.70 13.79 -24.83
CA LEU A 49 3.37 13.19 -24.77
C LEU A 49 2.94 13.01 -23.32
N SER A 50 1.83 13.65 -22.96
CA SER A 50 1.11 13.41 -21.71
C SER A 50 -0.18 12.64 -21.99
N VAL A 51 -0.74 12.01 -20.96
CA VAL A 51 -2.08 11.42 -21.00
C VAL A 51 -2.88 11.99 -19.84
N ILE A 52 -4.10 12.40 -20.12
CA ILE A 52 -5.09 12.79 -19.12
C ILE A 52 -6.13 11.66 -19.07
N PRO A 53 -6.12 10.79 -18.04
CA PRO A 53 -7.17 9.78 -17.88
C PRO A 53 -8.55 10.42 -17.67
N ASP A 54 -9.59 9.73 -18.11
CA ASP A 54 -10.97 10.09 -17.81
C ASP A 54 -11.24 9.97 -16.29
N THR A 55 -12.28 10.66 -15.82
CA THR A 55 -12.66 10.60 -14.40
C THR A 55 -12.93 9.15 -13.98
N GLY A 56 -12.22 8.68 -12.96
CA GLY A 56 -12.36 7.31 -12.43
C GLY A 56 -11.41 6.28 -13.07
N TYR A 57 -10.45 6.71 -13.89
CA TYR A 57 -9.43 5.86 -14.49
C TYR A 57 -8.02 6.34 -14.14
N GLU A 58 -7.05 5.42 -14.17
CA GLU A 58 -5.62 5.70 -14.00
C GLU A 58 -4.82 5.28 -15.23
N PHE A 59 -3.75 6.02 -15.51
CA PHE A 59 -2.82 5.67 -16.58
C PHE A 59 -1.98 4.46 -16.17
N VAL A 60 -2.04 3.40 -16.98
CA VAL A 60 -1.22 2.19 -16.76
C VAL A 60 0.02 2.23 -17.66
N ASN A 61 -0.20 2.40 -18.96
CA ASN A 61 0.86 2.53 -19.94
C ASN A 61 0.34 3.13 -21.25
N MET A 62 1.26 3.45 -22.16
CA MET A 62 0.96 3.64 -23.57
C MET A 62 2.01 2.98 -24.46
N ILE A 63 1.57 2.57 -25.65
CA ILE A 63 2.41 2.10 -26.73
C ILE A 63 2.51 3.22 -27.76
N VAL A 64 3.73 3.61 -28.08
CA VAL A 64 4.06 4.66 -29.04
C VAL A 64 4.79 4.02 -30.22
N SER A 65 4.40 4.36 -31.45
CA SER A 65 5.05 3.89 -32.67
C SER A 65 5.28 5.00 -33.69
N MET A 66 6.40 4.95 -34.40
CA MET A 66 6.81 5.94 -35.40
C MET A 66 7.68 5.26 -36.49
N GLY A 67 7.10 4.94 -37.64
CA GLY A 67 7.79 4.12 -38.64
C GLY A 67 8.09 2.71 -38.10
N GLU A 68 9.36 2.30 -38.10
CA GLU A 68 9.80 1.02 -37.50
C GLU A 68 10.03 1.09 -35.98
N PHE A 69 9.99 2.29 -35.38
CA PHE A 69 10.14 2.47 -33.95
C PHE A 69 8.86 2.08 -33.21
N SER A 70 9.01 1.37 -32.08
CA SER A 70 7.95 1.05 -31.13
C SER A 70 8.48 1.03 -29.69
N ALA A 71 7.77 1.64 -28.76
CA ALA A 71 8.13 1.67 -27.34
C ALA A 71 6.88 1.61 -26.45
N THR A 72 7.04 1.05 -25.25
CA THR A 72 6.04 1.09 -24.18
C THR A 72 6.51 2.06 -23.10
N ALA A 73 5.67 3.05 -22.77
CA ALA A 73 5.93 4.02 -21.71
C ALA A 73 4.99 3.76 -20.53
N THR A 74 5.54 3.65 -19.32
CA THR A 74 4.79 3.53 -18.05
C THR A 74 4.89 4.79 -17.20
N THR A 75 5.62 5.80 -17.67
CA THR A 75 5.78 7.11 -17.02
C THR A 75 5.48 8.23 -18.00
N LEU A 76 4.96 9.34 -17.47
CA LEU A 76 4.59 10.52 -18.23
C LEU A 76 5.32 11.77 -17.68
N PRO A 77 5.63 12.76 -18.52
CA PRO A 77 5.47 12.72 -19.97
C PRO A 77 6.52 11.82 -20.65
N TYR A 78 6.17 11.24 -21.79
CA TYR A 78 7.10 10.50 -22.63
C TYR A 78 7.61 11.39 -23.76
N VAL A 79 8.92 11.50 -23.92
CA VAL A 79 9.53 12.37 -24.92
C VAL A 79 9.98 11.53 -26.13
N ILE A 80 9.60 11.98 -27.31
CA ILE A 80 10.10 11.49 -28.59
C ILE A 80 10.99 12.58 -29.17
N ASP A 81 12.24 12.23 -29.44
CA ASP A 81 13.16 13.09 -30.17
C ASP A 81 13.26 12.68 -31.64
N ASN A 82 13.56 13.65 -32.49
CA ASN A 82 13.83 13.44 -33.92
C ASN A 82 12.67 12.75 -34.66
N VAL A 83 11.52 13.41 -34.73
CA VAL A 83 10.34 12.91 -35.44
C VAL A 83 10.61 12.77 -36.93
N THR A 84 10.29 11.61 -37.51
CA THR A 84 10.50 11.33 -38.96
C THR A 84 9.26 10.77 -39.65
N ASN A 85 8.22 10.41 -38.90
CA ASN A 85 6.97 9.83 -39.37
C ASN A 85 5.82 10.28 -38.45
N ASP A 86 4.58 10.02 -38.87
CA ASP A 86 3.45 10.13 -37.95
C ASP A 86 3.64 9.22 -36.74
N ILE A 87 3.21 9.72 -35.58
CA ILE A 87 3.31 9.03 -34.30
C ILE A 87 1.95 8.44 -33.98
N TYR A 88 1.89 7.14 -33.79
CA TYR A 88 0.66 6.45 -33.41
C TYR A 88 0.74 6.01 -31.96
N VAL A 89 -0.27 6.38 -31.18
CA VAL A 89 -0.33 6.14 -29.73
C VAL A 89 -1.54 5.27 -29.40
N THR A 90 -1.29 4.17 -28.70
CA THR A 90 -2.33 3.39 -28.03
C THR A 90 -2.20 3.57 -26.54
N ILE A 91 -3.23 4.08 -25.86
CA ILE A 91 -3.20 4.24 -24.40
C ILE A 91 -3.90 3.09 -23.70
N ASN A 92 -3.46 2.78 -22.49
CA ASN A 92 -4.18 1.94 -21.56
C ASN A 92 -4.46 2.72 -20.28
N CYS A 93 -5.71 3.10 -20.11
CA CYS A 93 -6.22 3.65 -18.86
C CYS A 93 -7.23 2.65 -18.30
N GLU A 94 -7.04 2.27 -17.04
CA GLU A 94 -7.88 1.27 -16.37
C GLU A 94 -8.61 1.92 -15.21
N ILE A 95 -9.78 1.39 -14.85
CA ILE A 95 -10.35 1.74 -13.55
C ILE A 95 -9.31 1.28 -12.52
N PRO A 96 -8.85 2.13 -11.60
CA PRO A 96 -7.95 1.69 -10.55
C PRO A 96 -8.61 0.48 -9.90
N SER A 97 -7.90 -0.65 -9.91
CA SER A 97 -8.43 -1.86 -9.30
C SER A 97 -8.82 -1.48 -7.87
N PRO A 98 -10.06 -1.78 -7.41
CA PRO A 98 -10.37 -1.55 -6.01
C PRO A 98 -9.29 -2.28 -5.21
N THR A 99 -8.63 -1.60 -4.27
CA THR A 99 -7.77 -2.27 -3.30
C THR A 99 -8.70 -3.16 -2.48
N THR A 100 -8.90 -4.39 -2.93
CA THR A 100 -9.81 -5.34 -2.27
C THR A 100 -9.21 -5.71 -0.93
N GLY A 101 -10.06 -5.72 0.09
CA GLY A 101 -9.68 -6.09 1.44
C GLY A 101 -9.89 -4.98 2.45
N THR A 102 -9.74 -5.34 3.71
CA THR A 102 -9.77 -4.41 4.84
C THR A 102 -8.49 -3.59 4.84
N THR A 103 -8.63 -2.27 4.95
CA THR A 103 -7.50 -1.36 5.11
C THR A 103 -7.21 -1.18 6.59
N TYR A 104 -5.96 -1.42 6.99
CA TYR A 104 -5.47 -1.22 8.33
C TYR A 104 -4.43 -0.09 8.35
N ARG A 105 -4.61 0.88 9.24
CA ARG A 105 -3.69 2.01 9.46
C ARG A 105 -2.82 1.78 10.67
N LEU A 106 -1.56 2.20 10.58
CA LEU A 106 -0.63 2.19 11.71
C LEU A 106 -1.19 3.01 12.87
N VAL A 107 -1.22 2.40 14.05
CA VAL A 107 -1.57 3.06 15.31
C VAL A 107 -0.35 3.81 15.84
N THR A 108 -0.48 5.12 16.05
CA THR A 108 0.62 5.97 16.52
C THR A 108 0.46 6.45 17.96
N ASP A 109 -0.76 6.38 18.50
CA ASP A 109 -1.09 6.65 19.90
C ASP A 109 -2.05 5.57 20.41
N VAL A 110 -1.84 5.09 21.64
CA VAL A 110 -2.71 4.08 22.26
C VAL A 110 -4.15 4.57 22.42
N ASN A 111 -4.38 5.89 22.48
CA ASN A 111 -5.71 6.49 22.56
C ASN A 111 -6.51 6.39 21.26
N GLU A 112 -5.88 5.94 20.16
CA GLU A 112 -6.58 5.62 18.92
C GLU A 112 -7.34 4.28 19.02
N LEU A 113 -7.03 3.45 20.02
CA LEU A 113 -7.64 2.14 20.23
C LEU A 113 -8.91 2.23 21.09
N SER A 114 -9.92 1.46 20.72
CA SER A 114 -11.21 1.32 21.38
C SER A 114 -11.65 -0.14 21.43
N ILE A 115 -12.52 -0.47 22.40
CA ILE A 115 -13.17 -1.78 22.45
C ILE A 115 -13.99 -1.97 21.15
N GLY A 116 -13.86 -3.15 20.55
CA GLY A 116 -14.50 -3.51 19.29
C GLY A 116 -13.63 -3.25 18.05
N ASP A 117 -12.53 -2.50 18.20
CA ASP A 117 -11.61 -2.27 17.09
C ASP A 117 -11.00 -3.59 16.60
N LYS A 118 -10.83 -3.68 15.29
CA LYS A 118 -10.15 -4.79 14.63
C LYS A 118 -8.71 -4.41 14.38
N VAL A 119 -7.78 -5.28 14.78
CA VAL A 119 -6.34 -5.03 14.64
C VAL A 119 -5.60 -6.22 14.08
N ILE A 120 -4.46 -5.93 13.45
CA ILE A 120 -3.41 -6.88 13.13
C ILE A 120 -2.12 -6.42 13.79
N PHE A 121 -1.27 -7.38 14.15
CA PHE A 121 0.09 -7.10 14.64
C PHE A 121 1.08 -7.33 13.51
N ALA A 122 1.99 -6.38 13.31
CA ALA A 122 3.02 -6.47 12.29
C ALA A 122 4.40 -6.28 12.90
N GLY A 123 5.40 -7.00 12.40
CA GLY A 123 6.79 -6.88 12.79
C GLY A 123 7.64 -6.47 11.58
N LEU A 124 8.65 -5.64 11.82
CA LEU A 124 9.54 -5.14 10.78
C LEU A 124 10.94 -5.76 10.94
N ASN A 125 11.37 -6.53 9.95
CA ASN A 125 12.72 -7.07 9.88
C ASN A 125 13.44 -6.48 8.66
N GLY A 126 14.35 -5.54 8.89
CA GLY A 126 14.93 -4.73 7.82
C GLY A 126 13.85 -3.84 7.22
N GLU A 127 13.55 -4.03 5.93
CA GLU A 127 12.51 -3.29 5.19
C GLU A 127 11.24 -4.13 4.96
N THR A 128 11.28 -5.42 5.29
CA THR A 128 10.15 -6.34 5.04
C THR A 128 9.23 -6.42 6.26
N TRP A 129 7.93 -6.26 6.00
CA TRP A 129 6.88 -6.34 7.00
C TRP A 129 6.26 -7.73 7.05
N TYR A 130 6.00 -8.21 8.26
CA TYR A 130 5.37 -9.51 8.51
C TYR A 130 4.23 -9.33 9.49
N SER A 131 3.02 -9.77 9.15
CA SER A 131 1.89 -9.79 10.06
C SER A 131 1.61 -11.19 10.61
N VAL A 132 0.87 -11.25 11.72
CA VAL A 132 0.53 -12.50 12.43
C VAL A 132 -0.27 -13.44 11.52
N GLY A 133 0.24 -14.66 11.34
CA GLY A 133 -0.39 -15.74 10.59
C GLY A 133 -1.05 -16.78 11.49
N LYS A 134 -1.25 -17.99 10.97
CA LYS A 134 -1.90 -19.12 11.67
C LYS A 134 -1.20 -19.49 12.97
N GLN A 135 -1.96 -20.08 13.89
CA GLN A 135 -1.38 -20.76 15.04
C GLN A 135 -0.67 -22.05 14.61
N ASN A 136 0.57 -22.20 15.02
CA ASN A 136 1.29 -23.47 15.00
C ASN A 136 1.28 -24.11 16.40
N ASN A 137 2.02 -25.20 16.60
CA ASN A 137 2.02 -25.94 17.87
C ASN A 137 2.36 -25.07 19.09
N ASN A 138 3.19 -24.04 18.91
CA ASN A 138 3.78 -23.26 20.00
C ASN A 138 3.51 -21.76 19.89
N ASN A 139 3.41 -21.22 18.68
CA ASN A 139 3.49 -19.79 18.38
C ASN A 139 2.53 -19.42 17.24
N ARG A 140 2.52 -18.15 16.82
CA ARG A 140 1.89 -17.73 15.57
C ARG A 140 2.94 -17.65 14.46
N SER A 141 2.62 -18.18 13.29
CA SER A 141 3.44 -17.97 12.08
C SER A 141 3.33 -16.51 11.61
N THR A 142 3.94 -16.21 10.48
CA THR A 142 3.83 -14.91 9.83
C THR A 142 3.28 -15.02 8.42
N THR A 143 2.87 -13.88 7.89
CA THR A 143 2.60 -13.64 6.47
C THR A 143 3.25 -12.32 6.09
N GLU A 144 4.00 -12.31 5.00
CA GLU A 144 4.59 -11.08 4.47
C GLU A 144 3.48 -10.13 4.00
N VAL A 145 3.60 -8.85 4.32
CA VAL A 145 2.61 -7.83 3.98
C VAL A 145 3.31 -6.60 3.41
N THR A 146 2.62 -5.86 2.55
CA THR A 146 3.10 -4.58 2.03
C THR A 146 2.54 -3.44 2.86
N ASN A 147 3.42 -2.69 3.52
CA ASN A 147 3.07 -1.42 4.13
C ASN A 147 3.34 -0.30 3.11
N THR A 148 2.29 0.37 2.66
CA THR A 148 2.38 1.56 1.80
C THR A 148 1.89 2.76 2.58
N ASN A 149 2.80 3.69 2.92
CA ASN A 149 2.49 4.91 3.65
C ASN A 149 1.69 4.65 4.94
N ASN A 150 2.21 3.78 5.80
CA ASN A 150 1.62 3.41 7.10
C ASN A 150 0.25 2.73 6.98
N THR A 151 0.00 2.06 5.86
CA THR A 151 -1.26 1.38 5.55
C THR A 151 -0.98 0.00 4.99
N ILE A 152 -1.75 -0.99 5.44
CA ILE A 152 -1.74 -2.37 4.93
C ILE A 152 -3.17 -2.70 4.50
N THR A 153 -3.37 -3.13 3.25
CA THR A 153 -4.69 -3.57 2.77
C THR A 153 -4.63 -5.04 2.39
N LEU A 154 -5.51 -5.85 2.98
CA LEU A 154 -5.58 -7.31 2.77
C LEU A 154 -6.92 -7.89 3.22
N ASP A 155 -7.20 -9.14 2.82
CA ASP A 155 -8.28 -9.95 3.37
C ASP A 155 -7.75 -10.86 4.51
N PRO A 156 -8.27 -10.74 5.76
CA PRO A 156 -7.90 -11.64 6.83
C PRO A 156 -8.40 -13.07 6.63
N ALA A 157 -7.79 -14.01 7.34
CA ALA A 157 -8.25 -15.38 7.42
C ALA A 157 -9.71 -15.45 7.92
N THR A 158 -10.51 -16.27 7.25
CA THR A 158 -11.89 -16.57 7.65
C THR A 158 -12.03 -17.97 8.27
N GLU A 159 -11.00 -18.81 8.15
CA GLU A 159 -10.98 -20.20 8.61
C GLU A 159 -9.62 -20.58 9.21
N GLN A 160 -9.62 -21.55 10.12
CA GLN A 160 -8.41 -22.00 10.80
C GLN A 160 -7.45 -22.71 9.84
N GLY A 161 -6.15 -22.54 10.10
CA GLY A 161 -5.09 -23.31 9.45
C GLY A 161 -4.65 -22.78 8.08
N TYR A 162 -5.32 -21.75 7.53
CA TYR A 162 -4.87 -21.11 6.29
C TYR A 162 -3.48 -20.49 6.48
N ASP A 163 -2.58 -20.83 5.57
CA ASP A 163 -1.19 -20.37 5.55
C ASP A 163 -1.03 -19.22 4.57
N GLY A 164 -0.05 -18.34 4.80
CA GLY A 164 0.16 -17.16 3.96
C GLY A 164 -0.99 -16.14 4.00
N VAL A 165 -1.82 -16.18 5.04
CA VAL A 165 -2.88 -15.19 5.30
C VAL A 165 -2.75 -14.61 6.70
N VAL A 166 -3.20 -13.37 6.86
CA VAL A 166 -3.13 -12.63 8.12
C VAL A 166 -4.34 -12.95 9.00
N TYR A 167 -4.11 -13.05 10.31
CA TYR A 167 -5.18 -13.23 11.29
C TYR A 167 -5.43 -11.93 12.04
N GLU A 168 -6.70 -11.53 12.04
CA GLU A 168 -7.21 -10.32 12.69
C GLU A 168 -7.69 -10.64 14.12
N PHE A 169 -7.54 -9.66 15.01
CA PHE A 169 -8.01 -9.74 16.40
C PHE A 169 -8.98 -8.60 16.70
N ILE A 170 -10.02 -8.89 17.47
CA ILE A 170 -10.94 -7.89 18.00
C ILE A 170 -10.47 -7.45 19.38
N LEU A 171 -10.34 -6.15 19.59
CA LEU A 171 -10.00 -5.57 20.87
C LEU A 171 -11.17 -5.65 21.84
N GLY A 172 -10.90 -6.17 23.03
CA GLY A 172 -11.78 -6.04 24.19
C GLY A 172 -11.01 -5.51 25.39
N GLN A 173 -11.67 -5.40 26.54
CA GLN A 173 -11.00 -5.10 27.80
C GLN A 173 -11.54 -5.95 28.95
N GLU A 174 -10.65 -6.35 29.85
CA GLU A 174 -10.99 -6.99 31.12
C GLU A 174 -9.97 -6.58 32.19
N ASN A 175 -10.43 -6.30 33.42
CA ASN A 175 -9.59 -5.84 34.52
C ASN A 175 -8.69 -4.63 34.18
N ASN A 176 -9.18 -3.70 33.37
CA ASN A 176 -8.45 -2.54 32.83
C ASN A 176 -7.26 -2.89 31.91
N ASN A 177 -7.22 -4.12 31.38
CA ASN A 177 -6.22 -4.56 30.41
C ASN A 177 -6.89 -4.87 29.07
N TRP A 178 -6.15 -4.71 27.99
CA TRP A 178 -6.60 -5.08 26.66
C TRP A 178 -6.68 -6.60 26.50
N THR A 179 -7.58 -7.04 25.64
CA THR A 179 -7.73 -8.45 25.25
C THR A 179 -7.80 -8.51 23.73
N PHE A 180 -7.30 -9.60 23.15
CA PHE A 180 -7.25 -9.78 21.70
C PHE A 180 -8.00 -11.05 21.33
N TYR A 181 -9.23 -10.91 20.84
CA TYR A 181 -10.07 -12.04 20.48
C TYR A 181 -9.87 -12.43 19.02
N ASP A 182 -9.39 -13.64 18.79
CA ASP A 182 -9.25 -14.30 17.49
C ASP A 182 -10.57 -15.00 17.16
N THR A 183 -11.35 -14.42 16.25
CA THR A 183 -12.66 -15.00 15.86
C THR A 183 -12.51 -16.31 15.10
N VAL A 184 -11.38 -16.53 14.43
CA VAL A 184 -11.12 -17.73 13.63
C VAL A 184 -10.81 -18.92 14.53
N TYR A 185 -10.03 -18.70 15.60
CA TYR A 185 -9.75 -19.72 16.63
C TYR A 185 -10.72 -19.69 17.82
N GLU A 186 -11.73 -18.82 17.80
CA GLU A 186 -12.76 -18.67 18.83
C GLU A 186 -12.19 -18.51 20.26
N GLY A 187 -11.23 -17.60 20.44
CA GLY A 187 -10.64 -17.37 21.76
C GLY A 187 -9.69 -16.19 21.83
N TYR A 188 -9.06 -16.01 22.98
CA TYR A 188 -8.15 -14.92 23.29
C TYR A 188 -6.69 -15.30 23.02
N LEU A 189 -5.98 -14.41 22.32
CA LEU A 189 -4.53 -14.50 22.19
C LEU A 189 -3.89 -14.33 23.57
N TYR A 190 -3.03 -15.26 23.95
CA TYR A 190 -2.45 -15.31 25.28
C TYR A 190 -1.00 -15.76 25.28
N ARG A 191 -0.29 -15.37 26.34
CA ARG A 191 1.02 -15.90 26.68
C ARG A 191 0.89 -17.34 27.15
N ALA A 192 1.31 -18.29 26.32
CA ALA A 192 1.09 -19.71 26.55
C ALA A 192 2.31 -20.45 27.13
N GLY A 193 2.12 -21.67 27.60
CA GLY A 193 3.20 -22.56 28.06
C GLY A 193 3.66 -22.28 29.50
N VAL A 194 4.90 -22.67 29.80
CA VAL A 194 5.54 -22.48 31.12
C VAL A 194 6.67 -21.43 31.06
N ASP A 195 7.30 -21.11 32.19
CA ASP A 195 8.26 -20.00 32.27
C ASP A 195 9.53 -20.19 31.42
N THR A 196 9.89 -21.43 31.12
CA THR A 196 11.00 -21.77 30.20
C THR A 196 10.60 -21.77 28.72
N GLN A 197 9.34 -21.48 28.41
CA GLN A 197 8.78 -21.45 27.07
C GLN A 197 8.36 -20.04 26.69
N ASN A 198 8.30 -19.79 25.38
CA ASN A 198 8.00 -18.49 24.80
C ASN A 198 6.72 -18.50 23.94
N HIS A 199 5.74 -19.35 24.30
CA HIS A 199 4.61 -19.64 23.42
C HIS A 199 3.60 -18.49 23.33
N LEU A 200 3.00 -18.32 22.15
CA LEU A 200 1.91 -17.38 21.88
C LEU A 200 0.81 -18.13 21.15
N ARG A 201 -0.33 -18.31 21.81
CA ARG A 201 -1.44 -19.16 21.33
C ARG A 201 -2.78 -18.50 21.61
N THR A 202 -3.86 -19.20 21.26
CA THR A 202 -5.25 -18.85 21.54
C THR A 202 -5.82 -19.80 22.60
N GLN A 203 -6.56 -19.25 23.56
CA GLN A 203 -7.33 -20.00 24.57
C GLN A 203 -8.75 -19.46 24.70
N THR A 204 -9.70 -20.30 25.10
CA THR A 204 -11.12 -19.89 25.16
C THR A 204 -11.47 -19.04 26.38
N GLN A 205 -10.78 -19.25 27.50
CA GLN A 205 -10.98 -18.47 28.72
C GLN A 205 -10.04 -17.26 28.72
N ASN A 206 -10.53 -16.09 29.08
CA ASN A 206 -9.65 -14.96 29.32
C ASN A 206 -9.14 -14.99 30.76
N ASP A 207 -7.83 -15.10 30.94
CA ASP A 207 -7.14 -14.99 32.22
C ASP A 207 -6.04 -13.93 32.13
N SER A 208 -5.20 -13.79 33.16
CA SER A 208 -4.12 -12.81 33.16
C SER A 208 -3.09 -13.02 32.03
N ASN A 209 -2.98 -14.24 31.47
CA ASN A 209 -2.10 -14.50 30.34
C ASN A 209 -2.65 -13.93 29.02
N GLY A 210 -3.98 -13.86 28.90
CA GLY A 210 -4.73 -13.29 27.75
C GLY A 210 -5.03 -11.79 27.87
N GLN A 211 -4.62 -11.18 28.98
CA GLN A 211 -4.75 -9.75 29.25
C GLN A 211 -3.42 -9.02 29.00
N TRP A 212 -3.49 -7.85 28.37
CA TRP A 212 -2.31 -7.15 27.84
C TRP A 212 -2.32 -5.66 28.19
N ASN A 213 -1.16 -5.13 28.54
CA ASN A 213 -0.90 -3.69 28.56
C ASN A 213 -0.29 -3.29 27.21
N ILE A 214 -0.71 -2.15 26.67
CA ILE A 214 -0.20 -1.59 25.42
C ILE A 214 0.35 -0.19 25.68
N THR A 215 1.58 0.06 25.23
CA THR A 215 2.10 1.41 25.05
C THR A 215 2.67 1.56 23.64
N ILE A 216 2.62 2.77 23.09
CA ILE A 216 3.21 3.10 21.79
C ILE A 216 4.43 4.00 22.02
N GLY A 217 5.57 3.60 21.46
CA GLY A 217 6.83 4.31 21.52
C GLY A 217 6.92 5.46 20.51
N GLN A 218 7.97 6.27 20.60
CA GLN A 218 8.20 7.42 19.71
C GLN A 218 8.46 7.01 18.25
N ASP A 219 8.92 5.79 18.03
CA ASP A 219 9.10 5.17 16.71
C ASP A 219 7.83 4.46 16.23
N ASN A 220 6.69 4.68 16.90
CA ASN A 220 5.42 4.00 16.71
C ASN A 220 5.45 2.50 17.02
N SER A 221 6.56 1.96 17.55
CA SER A 221 6.60 0.57 17.98
C SER A 221 5.71 0.36 19.20
N ALA A 222 4.96 -0.75 19.20
CA ALA A 222 4.09 -1.14 20.29
C ALA A 222 4.83 -2.04 21.27
N ASN A 223 4.75 -1.70 22.56
CA ASN A 223 5.09 -2.59 23.66
C ASN A 223 3.79 -3.24 24.15
N ILE A 224 3.64 -4.54 23.89
CA ILE A 224 2.43 -5.30 24.18
C ILE A 224 2.77 -6.39 25.20
N ALA A 225 2.50 -6.13 26.47
CA ALA A 225 2.96 -6.96 27.59
C ALA A 225 1.81 -7.69 28.28
N SER A 226 1.87 -9.02 28.29
CA SER A 226 0.94 -9.89 29.00
C SER A 226 0.97 -9.59 30.51
N GLN A 227 -0.19 -9.66 31.15
CA GLN A 227 -0.37 -9.42 32.58
C GLN A 227 -0.23 -10.70 33.42
N SER A 228 0.32 -11.77 32.84
CA SER A 228 0.61 -13.03 33.53
C SER A 228 1.29 -12.80 34.89
N THR A 229 0.80 -13.46 35.94
CA THR A 229 1.43 -13.41 37.27
C THR A 229 2.49 -14.49 37.46
N GLU A 230 2.41 -15.56 36.68
CA GLU A 230 3.22 -16.78 36.87
C GLU A 230 4.42 -16.87 35.92
N LEU A 231 4.47 -16.02 34.87
CA LEU A 231 5.39 -16.18 33.76
C LEU A 231 6.18 -14.91 33.49
N SER A 232 7.50 -15.03 33.34
CA SER A 232 8.44 -13.92 33.17
C SER A 232 8.43 -13.34 31.74
N SER A 233 8.42 -14.22 30.73
CA SER A 233 8.36 -13.84 29.32
C SER A 233 6.97 -13.36 28.93
N LYS A 234 6.77 -12.05 28.87
CA LYS A 234 5.45 -11.39 28.74
C LYS A 234 5.25 -10.59 27.46
N LEU A 235 6.30 -10.23 26.74
CA LEU A 235 6.20 -9.32 25.60
C LEU A 235 5.79 -10.07 24.34
N LEU A 236 4.69 -9.68 23.69
CA LEU A 236 4.38 -10.11 22.32
C LEU A 236 5.50 -9.62 21.41
N SER A 237 6.24 -10.56 20.84
CA SER A 237 7.54 -10.32 20.23
C SER A 237 7.64 -10.96 18.85
N PHE A 238 8.29 -10.24 17.93
CA PHE A 238 8.67 -10.74 16.62
C PHE A 238 10.15 -11.15 16.61
N ARG A 239 10.45 -12.36 16.12
CA ARG A 239 11.78 -13.00 16.26
C ARG A 239 12.43 -13.32 14.91
N SER A 240 13.73 -13.58 14.94
CA SER A 240 14.55 -13.99 13.78
C SER A 240 14.07 -15.24 13.05
N ALA A 241 13.33 -16.12 13.73
CA ALA A 241 12.69 -17.29 13.12
C ALA A 241 11.39 -16.94 12.35
N GLN A 242 11.08 -15.65 12.17
CA GLN A 242 9.85 -15.15 11.55
C GLN A 242 8.59 -15.73 12.18
N VAL A 243 8.50 -15.62 13.50
CA VAL A 243 7.31 -16.03 14.28
C VAL A 243 6.98 -14.96 15.30
N PHE A 244 5.69 -14.85 15.63
CA PHE A 244 5.23 -14.09 16.78
C PHE A 244 5.11 -15.03 17.99
N SER A 245 5.70 -14.59 19.10
CA SER A 245 5.88 -15.38 20.32
C SER A 245 5.84 -14.47 21.55
N CYS A 246 5.94 -15.02 22.76
CA CYS A 246 6.08 -14.23 23.99
C CYS A 246 7.49 -14.35 24.57
N SER A 247 8.26 -13.27 24.62
CA SER A 247 9.63 -13.27 25.18
C SER A 247 9.85 -12.11 26.16
N ASN A 248 11.02 -12.08 26.81
CA ASN A 248 11.43 -10.96 27.68
C ASN A 248 11.84 -9.71 26.88
N SER A 249 12.20 -9.90 25.61
CA SER A 249 12.50 -8.83 24.66
C SER A 249 12.09 -9.26 23.26
N SER A 250 11.80 -8.29 22.41
CA SER A 250 11.58 -8.53 20.99
C SER A 250 12.88 -8.30 20.22
N VAL A 251 13.16 -9.17 19.25
CA VAL A 251 14.34 -9.01 18.38
C VAL A 251 14.10 -7.90 17.36
N PHE A 252 12.86 -7.79 16.91
CA PHE A 252 12.40 -6.80 15.95
C PHE A 252 11.23 -6.00 16.53
N PRO A 253 11.05 -4.73 16.15
CA PRO A 253 9.92 -3.94 16.60
C PRO A 253 8.60 -4.56 16.13
N VAL A 254 7.58 -4.46 16.98
CA VAL A 254 6.20 -4.86 16.71
C VAL A 254 5.37 -3.58 16.63
N TYR A 255 4.36 -3.58 15.77
CA TYR A 255 3.46 -2.46 15.51
C TYR A 255 2.03 -2.98 15.50
N ILE A 256 1.09 -2.09 15.81
CA ILE A 256 -0.36 -2.36 15.73
C ILE A 256 -0.88 -1.61 14.51
N PHE A 257 -1.62 -2.30 13.65
CA PHE A 257 -2.42 -1.66 12.61
C PHE A 257 -3.89 -1.92 12.91
N LYS A 258 -4.72 -0.88 12.83
CA LYS A 258 -6.15 -0.91 13.11
C LYS A 258 -6.95 -0.75 11.82
N ALA A 259 -8.00 -1.55 11.65
CA ALA A 259 -8.93 -1.42 10.53
C ALA A 259 -9.61 -0.04 10.54
N ASP A 260 -9.84 0.50 9.35
CA ASP A 260 -10.66 1.70 9.13
C ASP A 260 -12.15 1.49 9.47
#